data_AF-A0A965PKX3-F1
#
_entry.id   AF-A0A965PKX3-F1
#
_cell.length_a   1.000
_cell.length_b   1.000
_cell.length_c   1.000
_cell.angle_alpha   90.00
_cell.angle_beta   90.00
_cell.angle_gamma   90.00
#
_symmetry.space_group_name_H-M   'P 1'
#
loop_
_entity.id
_entity.type
_entity.pdbx_description
1 polymer ?
#
loop_
_entity_poly.entity_id
_entity_poly.type
_entity_poly.pdbx_seq_one_letter_code
_entity_poly.pdbx_strand_id
1 'polypeptide(L)'
;MIEKLNDLTHDCILEFDENIKSFDFLLIADVHFDSVSCDRELLKKHLDEVVERNAKVLIFGDFFDIMGGKFDKRSSKGDLRPEYNTSNYIDNVVDDAVNFLSPYKEYIMFISPGNHELSILKYHETDITKRLAKALDAEVGTYGGWIRMRYSFKGYGCRGSYKIAYNHGYGGGG
;
A
#
# COMPACT_ATOMS: atom_id res chain seq x y z
N MET A 1 -9.51 11.56 6.48
CA MET A 1 -10.37 10.68 5.64
C MET A 1 -9.83 10.74 4.22
N ILE A 2 -9.77 9.62 3.48
CA ILE A 2 -9.46 9.63 2.05
C ILE A 2 -10.68 9.18 1.26
N GLU A 3 -10.95 9.84 0.15
CA GLU A 3 -12.09 9.54 -0.71
C GLU A 3 -11.69 9.60 -2.19
N LYS A 4 -12.26 8.71 -2.99
CA LYS A 4 -12.06 8.71 -4.43
C LYS A 4 -12.82 9.88 -5.07
N LEU A 5 -12.09 10.79 -5.70
CA LEU A 5 -12.66 11.89 -6.49
C LEU A 5 -12.95 11.45 -7.93
N ASN A 6 -11.99 10.74 -8.53
CA ASN A 6 -12.12 10.08 -9.83
C ASN A 6 -11.12 8.92 -9.90
N ASP A 7 -11.07 8.20 -11.01
CA ASP A 7 -10.20 7.03 -11.16
C ASP A 7 -8.72 7.30 -10.90
N LEU A 8 -8.23 8.50 -11.19
CA LEU A 8 -6.82 8.86 -11.03
C LEU A 8 -6.55 9.72 -9.80
N THR A 9 -7.56 10.17 -9.07
CA THR A 9 -7.41 11.18 -8.02
C THR A 9 -8.19 10.82 -6.77
N HIS A 10 -7.51 10.89 -5.63
CA HIS A 10 -8.12 10.76 -4.31
C HIS A 10 -7.92 12.04 -3.51
N ASP A 11 -8.96 12.50 -2.82
CA ASP A 11 -8.90 13.62 -1.90
C ASP A 11 -8.62 13.06 -0.49
N CYS A 12 -7.52 13.47 0.12
CA CYS A 12 -7.22 13.21 1.53
C CYS A 12 -7.58 14.46 2.34
N ILE A 13 -8.63 14.39 3.13
CA ILE A 13 -9.18 15.49 3.92
C ILE A 13 -8.48 15.55 5.28
N LEU A 14 -7.86 16.69 5.55
CA LEU A 14 -7.11 17.02 6.76
C LEU A 14 -7.76 18.23 7.44
N GLU A 15 -8.41 18.01 8.58
CA GLU A 15 -8.99 19.10 9.37
C GLU A 15 -8.05 19.44 10.53
N PHE A 16 -7.50 20.65 10.50
CA PHE A 16 -6.70 21.20 11.59
C PHE A 16 -7.60 21.93 12.57
N ASP A 17 -7.17 21.98 13.84
CA ASP A 17 -7.83 22.77 14.87
C ASP A 17 -6.80 23.32 15.88
N GLU A 18 -7.28 23.77 17.04
CA GLU A 18 -6.42 24.29 18.08
C GLU A 18 -5.48 23.21 18.68
N ASN A 19 -5.83 21.94 18.58
CA ASN A 19 -5.09 20.80 19.12
C ASN A 19 -4.25 20.08 18.05
N ILE A 20 -4.74 20.00 16.81
CA ILE A 20 -4.07 19.31 15.70
C ILE A 20 -3.23 20.31 14.92
N LYS A 21 -1.91 20.22 15.07
CA LYS A 21 -0.93 21.11 14.41
C LYS A 21 -0.24 20.50 13.20
N SER A 22 -0.22 19.17 13.10
CA SER A 22 0.42 18.44 12.01
C SER A 22 -0.29 17.11 11.76
N PHE A 23 -0.09 16.57 10.56
CA PHE A 23 -0.45 15.21 10.19
C PHE A 23 0.81 14.52 9.65
N ASP A 24 1.13 13.36 10.19
CA ASP A 24 2.28 12.56 9.78
C ASP A 24 1.82 11.45 8.82
N PHE A 25 2.65 11.16 7.81
CA PHE A 25 2.39 10.12 6.82
C PHE A 25 3.62 9.23 6.62
N LEU A 26 3.40 7.93 6.58
CA LEU A 26 4.35 6.95 6.08
C LEU A 26 3.98 6.63 4.62
N LEU A 27 4.93 6.89 3.71
CA LEU A 27 4.80 6.59 2.30
C LEU A 27 5.76 5.44 1.98
N ILE A 28 5.22 4.30 1.54
CA ILE A 28 6.01 3.10 1.22
C ILE A 28 5.63 2.54 -0.15
N ALA A 29 6.59 1.88 -0.79
CA ALA A 29 6.47 1.15 -2.05
C ALA A 29 7.52 0.03 -2.04
N ASP A 30 7.44 -0.92 -2.97
CA ASP A 30 8.48 -1.94 -3.16
C ASP A 30 8.80 -2.70 -1.87
N VAL A 31 7.75 -3.06 -1.13
CA VAL A 31 7.88 -3.80 0.13
C VAL A 31 8.30 -5.25 -0.16
N HIS A 32 7.80 -5.83 -1.25
CA HIS A 32 8.12 -7.20 -1.67
C HIS A 32 7.92 -8.21 -0.53
N PHE A 33 6.76 -8.13 0.13
CA PHE A 33 6.49 -8.73 1.45
C PHE A 33 6.89 -10.21 1.55
N ASP A 34 6.64 -10.99 0.51
CA ASP A 34 6.90 -12.43 0.46
C ASP A 34 8.31 -12.83 0.00
N SER A 35 9.14 -11.85 -0.34
CA SER A 35 10.56 -12.05 -0.63
C SER A 35 11.36 -12.37 0.64
N VAL A 36 12.38 -13.24 0.51
CA VAL A 36 13.37 -13.48 1.57
C VAL A 36 14.16 -12.24 1.94
N SER A 37 14.30 -11.30 1.00
CA SER A 37 15.05 -10.06 1.16
C SER A 37 14.25 -8.96 1.87
N CYS A 38 12.93 -9.14 2.02
CA CYS A 38 12.09 -8.19 2.74
C CYS A 38 12.39 -8.22 4.24
N ASP A 39 12.89 -7.11 4.78
CA ASP A 39 13.07 -6.94 6.22
C ASP A 39 11.72 -6.63 6.90
N ARG A 40 11.01 -7.70 7.26
CA ARG A 40 9.71 -7.60 7.94
C ARG A 40 9.82 -7.02 9.35
N GLU A 41 10.98 -7.12 10.00
CA GLU A 41 11.18 -6.52 11.33
C GLU A 41 11.26 -5.00 11.21
N LEU A 42 11.98 -4.49 10.20
CA LEU A 42 12.03 -3.06 9.90
C LEU A 42 10.67 -2.53 9.44
N LEU A 43 9.96 -3.26 8.57
CA LEU A 43 8.60 -2.91 8.17
C LEU A 43 7.68 -2.79 9.40
N LYS A 44 7.72 -3.80 10.29
CA LYS A 44 6.95 -3.78 11.53
C LYS A 44 7.32 -2.57 12.39
N LYS A 45 8.61 -2.28 12.55
CA LYS A 45 9.08 -1.14 13.34
C LYS A 45 8.51 0.18 12.79
N HIS A 46 8.51 0.40 11.49
CA HIS A 46 7.92 1.61 10.90
C HIS A 46 6.41 1.67 11.07
N LEU A 47 5.72 0.53 11.01
CA LEU A 47 4.28 0.47 11.29
C LEU A 47 3.97 0.71 12.78
N ASP A 48 4.82 0.26 13.69
CA ASP A 48 4.70 0.58 15.12
C ASP A 48 4.90 2.09 15.36
N GLU A 49 5.90 2.73 14.71
CA GLU A 49 6.08 4.19 14.75
C GLU A 49 4.87 4.96 14.21
N VAL A 50 4.16 4.41 13.22
CA VAL A 50 2.91 4.99 12.71
C VAL A 50 1.84 5.02 13.80
N VAL A 51 1.70 3.95 14.58
CA VAL A 51 0.76 3.88 15.70
C VAL A 51 1.13 4.89 16.77
N GLU A 52 2.40 4.93 17.18
CA GLU A 52 2.90 5.85 18.21
C GLU A 52 2.64 7.32 17.86
N ARG A 53 2.77 7.67 16.57
CA ARG A 53 2.62 9.05 16.08
C ARG A 53 1.20 9.37 15.59
N ASN A 54 0.28 8.40 15.63
CA ASN A 54 -1.04 8.49 14.99
C ASN A 54 -0.94 8.96 13.53
N ALA A 55 0.09 8.49 12.83
CA ALA A 55 0.34 8.79 11.43
C ALA A 55 -0.57 7.97 10.50
N LYS A 56 -0.51 8.22 9.20
CA LYS A 56 -1.27 7.45 8.20
C LYS A 56 -0.37 6.83 7.14
N VAL A 57 -0.74 5.67 6.61
CA VAL A 57 0.06 4.90 5.66
C VAL A 57 -0.56 4.96 4.27
N LEU A 58 0.27 5.24 3.27
CA LEU A 58 -0.05 5.15 1.85
C LEU A 58 0.96 4.20 1.18
N ILE A 59 0.46 3.16 0.52
CA ILE A 59 1.25 2.11 -0.11
C ILE A 59 1.18 2.25 -1.64
N PHE A 60 2.33 2.39 -2.32
CA PHE A 60 2.43 2.75 -3.73
C PHE A 60 3.03 1.63 -4.61
N GLY A 61 2.36 0.48 -4.66
CA GLY A 61 2.71 -0.64 -5.53
C GLY A 61 3.83 -1.53 -5.02
N ASP A 62 3.92 -2.72 -5.62
CA ASP A 62 4.83 -3.82 -5.28
C ASP A 62 4.92 -4.04 -3.76
N PHE A 63 3.75 -4.06 -3.12
CA PHE A 63 3.66 -4.55 -1.75
C PHE A 63 3.96 -6.05 -1.73
N PHE A 64 3.45 -6.76 -2.74
CA PHE A 64 3.68 -8.17 -2.95
C PHE A 64 4.78 -8.39 -3.99
N ASP A 65 5.71 -9.30 -3.69
CA ASP A 65 6.70 -9.74 -4.65
C ASP A 65 6.07 -10.72 -5.65
N ILE A 66 5.41 -11.78 -5.16
CA ILE A 66 4.58 -12.73 -5.96
C ILE A 66 5.28 -13.34 -7.18
N MET A 67 6.61 -13.18 -7.30
CA MET A 67 7.43 -13.69 -8.39
C MET A 67 7.56 -15.22 -8.34
N GLY A 68 7.14 -15.90 -7.26
CA GLY A 68 7.00 -17.36 -7.19
C GLY A 68 5.81 -17.92 -7.97
N GLY A 69 4.97 -17.06 -8.57
CA GLY A 69 3.75 -17.45 -9.25
C GLY A 69 3.99 -18.24 -10.53
N LYS A 70 3.06 -19.14 -10.88
CA LYS A 70 3.11 -19.83 -12.18
C LYS A 70 3.12 -18.79 -13.31
N PHE A 71 3.93 -19.05 -14.33
CA PHE A 71 4.09 -18.20 -15.53
C PHE A 71 4.80 -16.84 -15.30
N ASP A 72 5.30 -16.57 -14.09
CA ASP A 72 6.22 -15.44 -13.90
C ASP A 72 7.62 -15.82 -14.42
N LYS A 73 8.10 -15.09 -15.42
CA LYS A 73 9.43 -15.31 -16.04
C LYS A 73 10.58 -14.87 -15.14
N ARG A 74 10.29 -14.10 -14.10
CA ARG A 74 11.27 -13.64 -13.09
C ARG A 74 11.43 -14.65 -11.96
N SER A 75 10.60 -15.70 -11.94
CA SER A 75 10.59 -16.69 -10.87
C SER A 75 11.95 -17.34 -10.65
N SER A 76 12.44 -17.20 -9.42
CA SER A 76 13.59 -17.91 -8.89
C SER A 76 13.19 -18.48 -7.53
N LYS A 77 13.40 -19.79 -7.35
CA LYS A 77 13.01 -20.48 -6.11
C LYS A 77 13.80 -20.00 -4.89
N GLY A 78 14.93 -19.32 -5.09
CA GLY A 78 15.78 -18.82 -4.00
C GLY A 78 15.25 -17.57 -3.33
N ASP A 79 14.41 -16.79 -4.03
CA ASP A 79 13.95 -15.48 -3.56
C ASP A 79 12.64 -15.57 -2.76
N LEU A 80 12.00 -16.74 -2.78
CA LEU A 80 10.75 -17.01 -2.07
C LEU A 80 10.99 -17.50 -0.64
N ARG A 81 10.27 -16.94 0.34
CA ARG A 81 10.32 -17.43 1.72
C ARG A 81 9.86 -18.90 1.83
N PRO A 82 10.57 -19.76 2.58
CA PRO A 82 10.29 -21.20 2.62
C PRO A 82 8.84 -21.56 2.98
N GLU A 83 8.20 -20.79 3.86
CA GLU A 83 6.81 -20.95 4.29
C GLU A 83 5.79 -20.82 3.13
N TYR A 84 6.17 -20.17 2.04
CA TYR A 84 5.32 -19.95 0.88
C TYR A 84 5.53 -20.96 -0.25
N ASN A 85 6.45 -21.91 -0.10
CA ASN A 85 6.65 -23.00 -1.04
C ASN A 85 5.50 -24.04 -0.94
N THR A 86 4.33 -23.62 -1.38
CA THR A 86 3.04 -24.29 -1.21
C THR A 86 2.26 -24.26 -2.53
N SER A 87 1.32 -25.19 -2.70
CA SER A 87 0.50 -25.25 -3.92
C SER A 87 -0.45 -24.05 -4.09
N ASN A 88 -0.81 -23.41 -2.98
CA ASN A 88 -1.71 -22.24 -2.90
C ASN A 88 -0.95 -20.95 -2.52
N TYR A 89 0.25 -20.79 -3.08
CA TYR A 89 1.17 -19.68 -2.82
C TYR A 89 0.53 -18.29 -2.75
N ILE A 90 -0.20 -17.86 -3.80
CA ILE A 90 -0.78 -16.52 -3.89
C ILE A 90 -1.75 -16.26 -2.73
N ASP A 91 -2.60 -17.23 -2.41
CA ASP A 91 -3.56 -17.08 -1.33
C ASP A 91 -2.88 -17.04 0.04
N ASN A 92 -1.88 -17.91 0.28
CA ASN A 92 -1.12 -17.90 1.53
C ASN A 92 -0.40 -16.58 1.78
N VAL A 93 0.19 -15.99 0.73
CA VAL A 93 0.86 -14.68 0.83
C VAL A 93 -0.14 -13.57 1.15
N VAL A 94 -1.29 -13.56 0.47
CA VAL A 94 -2.32 -12.55 0.71
C VAL A 94 -2.88 -12.67 2.13
N ASP A 95 -3.16 -13.89 2.60
CA ASP A 95 -3.69 -14.12 3.94
C ASP A 95 -2.67 -13.72 5.03
N ASP A 96 -1.39 -14.03 4.83
CA ASP A 96 -0.34 -13.61 5.76
C ASP A 96 -0.14 -12.08 5.78
N ALA A 97 -0.14 -11.44 4.61
CA ALA A 97 -0.09 -9.98 4.53
C ALA A 97 -1.28 -9.31 5.23
N VAL A 98 -2.49 -9.85 5.07
CA VAL A 98 -3.68 -9.38 5.78
C VAL A 98 -3.49 -9.54 7.29
N ASN A 99 -3.03 -10.70 7.75
CA ASN A 99 -2.79 -10.93 9.18
C ASN A 99 -1.73 -9.98 9.75
N PHE A 100 -0.64 -9.76 9.01
CA PHE A 100 0.45 -8.86 9.39
C PHE A 100 0.01 -7.40 9.46
N LEU A 101 -0.80 -6.94 8.51
CA LEU A 101 -1.25 -5.54 8.43
C LEU A 101 -2.51 -5.25 9.26
N SER A 102 -3.25 -6.28 9.68
CA SER A 102 -4.50 -6.13 10.44
C SER A 102 -4.38 -5.27 11.71
N PRO A 103 -3.31 -5.37 12.52
CA PRO A 103 -3.11 -4.49 13.68
C PRO A 103 -3.00 -3.00 13.33
N TYR A 104 -2.66 -2.69 12.08
CA TYR A 104 -2.43 -1.33 11.59
C TYR A 104 -3.55 -0.82 10.68
N LYS A 105 -4.64 -1.58 10.54
CA LYS A 105 -5.73 -1.32 9.60
C LYS A 105 -6.26 0.13 9.63
N GLU A 106 -6.49 0.69 10.81
CA GLU A 106 -7.03 2.05 10.98
C GLU A 106 -6.08 3.18 10.52
N TYR A 107 -4.81 2.83 10.30
CA TYR A 107 -3.77 3.76 9.84
C TYR A 107 -3.51 3.64 8.34
N ILE A 108 -3.83 2.50 7.72
CA ILE A 108 -3.63 2.26 6.28
C ILE A 108 -4.79 2.84 5.50
N MET A 109 -4.53 3.93 4.77
CA MET A 109 -5.58 4.68 4.09
C MET A 109 -5.70 4.31 2.60
N PHE A 110 -4.59 3.91 1.98
CA PHE A 110 -4.50 3.83 0.53
C PHE A 110 -3.51 2.76 0.09
N ILE A 111 -3.87 2.01 -0.95
CA ILE A 111 -3.01 1.02 -1.59
C ILE A 111 -3.18 1.12 -3.10
N SER A 112 -2.08 1.23 -3.86
CA SER A 112 -2.07 1.09 -5.32
C SER A 112 -1.31 -0.15 -5.77
N PRO A 113 -1.61 -0.72 -6.95
CA PRO A 113 -0.86 -1.84 -7.50
C PRO A 113 0.47 -1.38 -8.11
N GLY A 114 1.48 -2.25 -8.10
CA GLY A 114 2.70 -2.11 -8.90
C GLY A 114 2.72 -3.12 -10.06
N ASN A 115 3.88 -3.31 -10.69
CA ASN A 115 3.98 -4.22 -11.84
C ASN A 115 3.91 -5.68 -11.42
N HIS A 116 4.25 -6.01 -10.17
CA HIS A 116 4.14 -7.38 -9.67
C HIS A 116 2.67 -7.77 -9.57
N GLU A 117 1.85 -6.98 -8.86
CA GLU A 117 0.42 -7.29 -8.71
C GLU A 117 -0.33 -7.27 -10.06
N LEU A 118 0.02 -6.35 -10.97
CA LEU A 118 -0.58 -6.33 -12.31
C LEU A 118 -0.22 -7.55 -13.16
N SER A 119 0.98 -8.13 -12.97
CA SER A 119 1.36 -9.39 -13.64
C SER A 119 0.45 -10.53 -13.18
N ILE A 120 0.18 -10.62 -11.87
CA ILE A 120 -0.74 -11.64 -11.34
C ILE A 120 -2.16 -11.44 -11.86
N LEU A 121 -2.66 -10.21 -11.88
CA LEU A 121 -3.97 -9.93 -12.48
C LEU A 121 -4.03 -10.37 -13.96
N LYS A 122 -2.96 -10.15 -14.72
CA LYS A 122 -2.88 -10.51 -16.14
C LYS A 122 -2.85 -12.03 -16.39
N TYR A 123 -2.11 -12.79 -15.58
CA TYR A 123 -1.89 -14.22 -15.82
C TYR A 123 -2.83 -15.14 -15.05
N HIS A 124 -3.39 -14.66 -13.94
CA HIS A 124 -4.22 -15.46 -13.02
C HIS A 124 -5.60 -14.85 -12.77
N GLU A 125 -5.93 -13.74 -13.44
CA GLU A 125 -7.25 -13.09 -13.38
C GLU A 125 -7.70 -12.70 -11.96
N THR A 126 -6.73 -12.50 -11.06
CA THR A 126 -6.99 -12.19 -9.65
C THR A 126 -6.31 -10.88 -9.25
N ASP A 127 -7.10 -9.97 -8.68
CA ASP A 127 -6.63 -8.65 -8.25
C ASP A 127 -6.28 -8.70 -6.77
N ILE A 128 -5.01 -8.99 -6.47
CA ILE A 128 -4.57 -9.16 -5.08
C ILE A 128 -4.45 -7.84 -4.33
N THR A 129 -4.20 -6.72 -5.02
CA THR A 129 -4.22 -5.38 -4.42
C THR A 129 -5.63 -5.06 -3.90
N LYS A 130 -6.67 -5.31 -4.72
CA LYS A 130 -8.06 -5.13 -4.27
C LYS A 130 -8.43 -6.08 -3.13
N ARG A 131 -7.94 -7.33 -3.14
CA ARG A 131 -8.18 -8.28 -2.04
C ARG A 131 -7.59 -7.76 -0.72
N LEU A 132 -6.34 -7.31 -0.74
CA LEU A 132 -5.68 -6.74 0.43
C LEU A 132 -6.39 -5.48 0.92
N ALA A 133 -6.64 -4.52 0.02
CA ALA A 133 -7.30 -3.27 0.37
C ALA A 133 -8.71 -3.49 0.93
N LYS A 134 -9.47 -4.44 0.38
CA LYS A 134 -10.80 -4.81 0.90
C LYS A 134 -10.72 -5.37 2.32
N ALA A 135 -9.73 -6.22 2.63
CA ALA A 135 -9.55 -6.74 3.98
C ALA A 135 -9.19 -5.62 4.98
N LEU A 136 -8.38 -4.67 4.53
CA LEU A 136 -7.90 -3.53 5.31
C LEU A 136 -8.83 -2.30 5.27
N ASP A 137 -9.96 -2.36 4.57
CA ASP A 137 -10.86 -1.19 4.40
C ASP A 137 -10.13 0.08 3.90
N ALA A 138 -9.19 -0.12 2.97
CA ALA A 138 -8.37 0.94 2.39
C ALA A 138 -8.85 1.29 0.97
N GLU A 139 -8.65 2.56 0.57
CA GLU A 139 -8.94 3.00 -0.79
C GLU A 139 -7.93 2.44 -1.79
N VAL A 140 -8.41 2.11 -3.00
CA VAL A 140 -7.59 1.49 -4.05
C VAL A 140 -7.24 2.49 -5.14
N GLY A 141 -5.94 2.69 -5.33
CA GLY A 141 -5.36 3.48 -6.40
C GLY A 141 -5.25 2.77 -7.75
N THR A 142 -4.93 3.55 -8.78
CA THR A 142 -4.41 3.06 -10.06
C THR A 142 -2.89 2.94 -10.01
N TYR A 143 -2.25 2.39 -11.06
CA TYR A 143 -0.78 2.27 -11.15
C TYR A 143 -0.02 3.60 -10.96
N GLY A 144 -0.67 4.71 -11.32
CA GLY A 144 -0.23 6.06 -11.01
C GLY A 144 -1.43 6.99 -10.97
N GLY A 145 -1.28 8.12 -10.28
CA GLY A 145 -2.36 9.07 -10.06
C GLY A 145 -1.94 10.20 -9.14
N TRP A 146 -2.94 10.77 -8.48
CA TRP A 146 -2.80 11.93 -7.61
C TRP A 146 -3.48 11.70 -6.26
N ILE A 147 -2.84 12.14 -5.19
CA ILE A 147 -3.45 12.32 -3.89
C ILE A 147 -3.44 13.82 -3.58
N ARG A 148 -4.63 14.39 -3.38
CA ARG A 148 -4.81 15.79 -3.02
C ARG A 148 -5.01 15.88 -1.51
N MET A 149 -3.97 16.32 -0.82
CA MET A 149 -4.02 16.63 0.62
C MET A 149 -4.78 17.95 0.78
N ARG A 150 -6.09 17.88 0.99
CA ARG A 150 -6.96 19.05 1.18
C ARG A 150 -7.02 19.36 2.66
N TYR A 151 -6.59 20.56 3.01
CA TYR A 151 -6.57 21.00 4.40
C TYR A 151 -7.47 22.20 4.63
N SER A 152 -8.06 22.24 5.83
CA SER A 152 -8.83 23.35 6.34
C SER A 152 -8.60 23.50 7.84
N PHE A 153 -8.81 24.71 8.36
CA PHE A 153 -8.75 24.95 9.80
C PHE A 153 -10.16 25.16 10.35
N LYS A 154 -10.57 24.34 11.32
CA LYS A 154 -11.93 24.35 11.90
C LYS A 154 -12.25 25.69 12.53
N GLY A 155 -13.37 26.29 12.14
CA GLY A 155 -13.79 27.61 12.62
C GLY A 155 -13.19 28.80 11.85
N TYR A 156 -12.35 28.54 10.85
CA TYR A 156 -11.72 29.57 10.01
C TYR A 156 -12.00 29.30 8.52
N GLY A 157 -12.01 30.35 7.71
CA GLY A 157 -12.25 30.25 6.25
C GLY A 157 -11.05 29.76 5.43
N CYS A 158 -9.91 29.48 6.08
CA CYS A 158 -8.67 29.13 5.41
C CYS A 158 -8.71 27.69 4.90
N ARG A 159 -8.59 27.52 3.59
CA ARG A 159 -8.51 26.22 2.91
C ARG A 159 -7.37 26.22 1.93
N GLY A 160 -6.73 25.07 1.76
CA GLY A 160 -5.68 24.88 0.77
C GLY A 160 -5.55 23.42 0.38
N SER A 161 -4.63 23.16 -0.54
CA SER A 161 -4.29 21.79 -0.90
C SER A 161 -2.83 21.64 -1.29
N TYR A 162 -2.23 20.53 -0.87
CA TYR A 162 -0.98 20.02 -1.40
C TYR A 162 -1.27 18.80 -2.28
N LYS A 163 -0.52 18.61 -3.37
CA LYS A 163 -0.77 17.52 -4.32
C LYS A 163 0.44 16.62 -4.36
N ILE A 164 0.21 15.32 -4.20
CA ILE A 164 1.20 14.26 -4.37
C ILE A 164 0.88 13.56 -5.69
N ALA A 165 1.79 13.59 -6.65
CA ALA A 165 1.74 12.72 -7.81
C ALA A 165 2.45 11.42 -7.47
N TYR A 166 1.89 10.27 -7.86
CA TYR A 166 2.54 8.98 -7.70
C TYR A 166 2.44 8.17 -9.00
N ASN A 167 3.45 7.36 -9.24
CA ASN A 167 3.51 6.34 -10.28
C ASN A 167 4.49 5.29 -9.77
N HIS A 168 4.13 4.01 -9.84
CA HIS A 168 4.99 2.95 -9.34
C HIS A 168 6.32 2.85 -10.13
N GLY A 169 6.35 3.33 -11.37
CA GLY A 169 7.56 3.47 -12.17
C GLY A 169 7.51 2.65 -13.46
N TYR A 170 8.56 2.74 -14.27
CA TYR A 170 8.75 1.92 -15.47
C TYR A 170 10.21 1.49 -15.53
N GLY A 171 10.46 0.18 -15.51
CA GLY A 171 11.81 -0.39 -15.56
C GLY A 171 11.87 -1.74 -14.85
N GLY A 172 12.71 -2.67 -15.30
CA GLY A 172 12.79 -4.04 -14.76
C GLY A 172 13.68 -4.17 -13.52
N GLY A 173 13.79 -3.12 -12.71
CA GLY A 173 14.61 -3.11 -11.50
C GLY A 173 13.73 -3.06 -10.26
N GLY A 174 13.52 -4.24 -9.68
CA GLY A 174 12.97 -4.49 -8.35
C GLY A 174 13.69 -5.71 -7.81
#